data_AF-G0PFQ5-F1
#
_entry.id   AF-G0PFQ5-F1
#
_cell.length_a   1.000
_cell.length_b   1.000
_cell.length_c   1.000
_cell.angle_alpha   90.00
_cell.angle_beta   90.00
_cell.angle_gamma   90.00
#
_symmetry.space_group_name_H-M   'P 1'
#
loop_
_entity.id
_entity.type
_entity.pdbx_description
1 polymer ?
#
loop_
_entity_poly.entity_id
_entity_poly.type
_entity_poly.pdbx_seq_one_letter_code
_entity_poly.pdbx_strand_id
1 'polypeptide(L)'
;MTLYSHRRLPLDPAKVDKDFECLVKELGLSEEKQQEMHDYSMEKKMSLLVSQHCLQTEDASHFIGFLKNLQQSFVIDSNTIRQLQDLVISLRTQNFSYLESFLSASGLKLLTELLNQCHQQYTLEQPALFFLYALRALLNSPNGRAAVLHDEQHVLVSIARAVDFRDFKCKTGNTLLVFSLHFFTFSLILTHKSIVLSSDKLLFSSNNPRGHCNEDLI
;
A
#
# COMPACT_ATOMS: atom_id res chain seq x y z
N MET A 1 17.44 -43.31 -4.71
CA MET A 1 16.26 -42.60 -5.24
C MET A 1 16.67 -41.14 -5.35
N THR A 2 17.05 -40.73 -6.55
CA THR A 2 17.84 -39.53 -6.83
C THR A 2 16.96 -38.55 -7.58
N LEU A 3 16.45 -37.52 -6.90
CA LEU A 3 15.68 -36.43 -7.50
C LEU A 3 16.10 -35.08 -6.86
N TYR A 4 17.36 -34.70 -7.04
CA TYR A 4 17.77 -33.30 -7.04
C TYR A 4 18.11 -32.92 -8.49
N SER A 5 17.06 -32.88 -9.30
CA SER A 5 17.13 -32.47 -10.70
C SER A 5 17.49 -30.98 -10.76
N HIS A 6 18.62 -30.71 -11.40
CA HIS A 6 19.16 -29.41 -11.78
C HIS A 6 18.16 -28.24 -11.91
N ARG A 7 18.31 -27.24 -11.04
CA ARG A 7 18.30 -25.82 -11.45
C ARG A 7 19.46 -25.12 -10.75
N ARG A 8 20.35 -24.52 -11.54
CA ARG A 8 21.57 -23.86 -11.06
C ARG A 8 21.20 -22.73 -10.11
N LEU A 9 21.53 -22.88 -8.83
CA LEU A 9 21.68 -21.75 -7.90
C LEU A 9 22.60 -20.71 -8.56
N PRO A 10 22.35 -19.39 -8.40
CA PRO A 10 23.35 -18.41 -8.77
C PRO A 10 24.60 -18.68 -7.91
N LEU A 11 25.63 -19.29 -8.51
CA LEU A 11 26.91 -19.51 -7.83
C LEU A 11 27.68 -18.20 -7.64
N ASP A 12 27.25 -17.13 -8.30
CA ASP A 12 27.83 -15.80 -8.21
C ASP A 12 27.19 -15.02 -7.05
N PRO A 13 27.97 -14.71 -5.98
CA PRO A 13 27.47 -13.96 -4.85
C PRO A 13 26.88 -12.60 -5.23
N ALA A 14 27.47 -11.91 -6.20
CA ALA A 14 26.98 -10.61 -6.64
C ALA A 14 25.60 -10.70 -7.28
N LYS A 15 25.31 -11.81 -7.97
CA LYS A 15 23.99 -12.07 -8.54
C LYS A 15 22.96 -12.38 -7.46
N VAL A 16 23.32 -13.19 -6.45
CA VAL A 16 22.41 -13.48 -5.33
C VAL A 16 22.05 -12.20 -4.58
N ASP A 17 23.04 -11.37 -4.26
CA ASP A 17 22.78 -10.09 -3.58
C ASP A 17 21.88 -9.20 -4.44
N LYS A 18 22.16 -9.05 -5.74
CA LYS A 18 21.29 -8.27 -6.64
C LYS A 18 19.85 -8.79 -6.71
N ASP A 19 19.67 -10.10 -6.86
CA ASP A 19 18.34 -10.71 -6.93
C ASP A 19 17.61 -10.56 -5.57
N PHE A 20 18.36 -10.65 -4.46
CA PHE A 20 17.83 -10.42 -3.11
C PHE A 20 17.42 -8.97 -2.87
N GLU A 21 18.20 -8.00 -3.35
CA GLU A 21 17.82 -6.58 -3.33
C GLU A 21 16.50 -6.32 -4.06
N CYS A 22 16.29 -6.97 -5.21
CA CYS A 22 15.02 -6.92 -5.93
C CYS A 22 13.88 -7.51 -5.10
N LEU A 23 14.09 -8.67 -4.48
CA LEU A 23 13.11 -9.30 -3.57
C LEU A 23 12.74 -8.36 -2.41
N VAL A 24 13.73 -7.78 -1.72
CA VAL A 24 13.49 -6.93 -0.54
C VAL A 24 12.64 -5.72 -0.91
N LYS A 25 12.89 -5.09 -2.06
CA LYS A 25 12.07 -3.98 -2.58
C LYS A 25 10.62 -4.40 -2.85
N GLU A 26 10.43 -5.61 -3.36
CA GLU A 26 9.11 -6.16 -3.66
C GLU A 26 8.29 -6.51 -2.42
N LEU A 27 8.91 -6.70 -1.25
CA LEU A 27 8.20 -7.06 -0.02
C LEU A 27 7.52 -5.85 0.67
N GLY A 28 7.81 -4.62 0.27
CA GLY A 28 7.19 -3.41 0.84
C GLY A 28 7.44 -3.22 2.35
N LEU A 29 8.59 -3.70 2.85
CA LEU A 29 8.96 -3.67 4.27
C LEU A 29 9.39 -2.27 4.74
N SER A 30 9.39 -2.03 6.05
CA SER A 30 10.01 -0.84 6.65
C SER A 30 11.53 -0.88 6.51
N GLU A 31 12.19 0.29 6.52
CA GLU A 31 13.66 0.40 6.42
C GLU A 31 14.38 -0.45 7.48
N GLU A 32 13.89 -0.46 8.72
CA GLU A 32 14.42 -1.31 9.80
C GLU A 32 14.39 -2.81 9.44
N LYS A 33 13.27 -3.28 8.87
CA LYS A 33 13.10 -4.68 8.47
C LYS A 33 13.89 -5.03 7.21
N GLN A 34 14.06 -4.07 6.29
CA GLN A 34 14.96 -4.23 5.15
C GLN A 34 16.40 -4.40 5.65
N GLN A 35 16.86 -3.55 6.57
CA GLN A 35 18.21 -3.63 7.16
C GLN A 35 18.47 -4.98 7.85
N GLU A 36 17.52 -5.47 8.66
CA GLU A 36 17.60 -6.79 9.29
C GLU A 36 17.75 -7.92 8.26
N MET A 37 17.10 -7.79 7.09
CA MET A 37 17.21 -8.78 6.02
C MET A 37 18.53 -8.72 5.26
N HIS A 38 19.17 -7.56 5.14
CA HIS A 38 20.49 -7.45 4.50
C HIS A 38 21.58 -8.19 5.29
N ASP A 39 21.41 -8.34 6.60
CA ASP A 39 22.30 -9.07 7.51
C ASP A 39 22.13 -10.60 7.43
N TYR A 40 21.20 -11.10 6.62
CA TYR A 40 21.00 -12.55 6.46
C TYR A 40 22.19 -13.23 5.80
N SER A 41 22.47 -14.46 6.28
CA SER A 41 23.47 -15.32 5.66
C SER A 41 23.13 -15.61 4.19
N MET A 42 24.15 -15.86 3.39
CA MET A 42 24.00 -16.21 1.97
C MET A 42 23.03 -17.38 1.76
N GLU A 43 23.13 -18.42 2.59
CA GLU A 43 22.24 -19.58 2.54
C GLU A 43 20.77 -19.19 2.74
N LYS A 44 20.50 -18.29 3.70
CA LYS A 44 19.16 -17.80 3.98
C LYS A 44 18.62 -16.93 2.84
N LYS A 45 19.45 -16.04 2.27
CA LYS A 45 19.08 -15.25 1.08
C LYS A 45 18.71 -16.16 -0.10
N MET A 46 19.53 -17.17 -0.39
CA MET A 46 19.23 -18.14 -1.46
C MET A 46 17.95 -18.93 -1.20
N SER A 47 17.73 -19.39 0.04
CA SER A 47 16.50 -20.11 0.40
C SER A 47 15.26 -19.24 0.14
N LEU A 48 15.30 -17.96 0.49
CA LEU A 48 14.19 -17.03 0.26
C LEU A 48 13.94 -16.79 -1.23
N LEU A 49 14.99 -16.62 -2.04
CA LEU A 49 14.88 -16.46 -3.49
C LEU A 49 14.26 -17.69 -4.16
N VAL A 50 14.65 -18.90 -3.74
CA VAL A 50 14.06 -20.14 -4.26
C VAL A 50 12.58 -20.22 -3.89
N SER A 51 12.22 -19.92 -2.63
CA SER A 51 10.84 -19.91 -2.18
C SER A 51 9.98 -18.91 -2.97
N GLN A 52 10.51 -17.71 -3.25
CA GLN A 52 9.80 -16.70 -4.02
C GLN A 52 9.64 -17.11 -5.50
N HIS A 53 10.67 -17.71 -6.11
CA HIS A 53 10.58 -18.14 -7.52
C HIS A 53 9.57 -19.26 -7.74
N CYS A 54 9.24 -20.03 -6.70
CA CYS A 54 8.13 -21.00 -6.73
C CYS A 54 6.75 -20.34 -6.71
N LEU A 55 6.64 -19.09 -6.26
CA LEU A 55 5.39 -18.33 -6.29
C LEU A 55 5.30 -17.61 -7.64
N GLN A 56 4.40 -18.07 -8.51
CA GLN A 56 4.08 -17.34 -9.73
C GLN A 56 3.41 -16.02 -9.34
N THR A 57 4.01 -14.89 -9.73
CA THR A 57 3.37 -13.58 -9.64
C THR A 57 2.38 -13.45 -10.79
N GLU A 58 1.11 -13.74 -10.50
CA GLU A 58 0.00 -13.34 -11.36
C GLU A 58 -0.16 -11.82 -11.29
N ASP A 59 -0.48 -11.17 -12.41
CA ASP A 59 -0.82 -9.75 -12.39
C ASP A 59 -2.25 -9.53 -11.87
N ALA A 60 -2.61 -8.28 -11.56
CA ALA A 60 -3.92 -7.98 -11.01
C ALA A 60 -5.08 -8.09 -12.03
N SER A 61 -4.83 -8.47 -13.29
CA SER A 61 -5.81 -8.38 -14.39
C SER A 61 -7.08 -9.20 -14.12
N HIS A 62 -6.95 -10.37 -13.50
CA HIS A 62 -8.08 -11.22 -13.13
C HIS A 62 -9.09 -10.46 -12.26
N PHE A 63 -8.63 -9.85 -11.16
CA PHE A 63 -9.51 -9.12 -10.26
C PHE A 63 -10.00 -7.79 -10.85
N ILE A 64 -9.21 -7.14 -11.70
CA ILE A 64 -9.68 -5.96 -12.42
C ILE A 64 -10.84 -6.32 -13.35
N GLY A 65 -10.75 -7.43 -14.08
CA GLY A 65 -11.85 -7.95 -14.90
C GLY A 65 -13.09 -8.26 -14.06
N PHE A 66 -12.90 -8.94 -12.93
CA PHE A 66 -13.96 -9.21 -11.96
C PHE A 66 -14.65 -7.93 -11.47
N LEU A 67 -13.90 -6.92 -11.00
CA LEU A 67 -14.47 -5.68 -10.49
C LEU A 67 -15.23 -4.89 -11.57
N LYS A 68 -14.72 -4.87 -12.81
CA LYS A 68 -15.42 -4.23 -13.94
C LYS A 68 -16.74 -4.94 -14.26
N ASN A 69 -16.74 -6.26 -14.29
CA ASN A 69 -17.97 -7.05 -14.51
C ASN A 69 -18.96 -6.82 -13.38
N LEU A 70 -18.47 -6.78 -12.14
CA LEU A 70 -19.30 -6.51 -10.96
C LEU A 70 -19.90 -5.09 -11.00
N GLN A 71 -19.16 -4.10 -11.48
CA GLN A 71 -19.67 -2.73 -11.63
C GLN A 71 -20.81 -2.63 -12.65
N GLN A 72 -20.76 -3.45 -13.71
CA GLN A 72 -21.77 -3.43 -14.77
C GLN A 72 -23.06 -4.15 -14.37
N SER A 73 -22.97 -5.32 -13.75
CA SER A 73 -24.14 -6.11 -13.37
C SER A 73 -24.67 -5.78 -11.98
N PHE A 74 -23.75 -5.42 -11.07
CA PHE A 74 -23.95 -5.21 -9.64
C PHE A 74 -24.78 -6.29 -8.95
N VAL A 75 -24.59 -7.55 -9.38
CA VAL A 75 -25.21 -8.72 -8.78
C VAL A 75 -24.29 -9.30 -7.69
N ILE A 76 -24.79 -9.33 -6.45
CA ILE A 76 -24.06 -9.88 -5.31
C ILE A 76 -24.59 -11.28 -4.99
N ASP A 77 -23.79 -12.30 -5.28
CA ASP A 77 -24.05 -13.68 -4.88
C ASP A 77 -22.89 -14.22 -4.00
N SER A 78 -23.00 -15.48 -3.59
CA SER A 78 -21.97 -16.13 -2.75
C SER A 78 -20.61 -16.22 -3.43
N ASN A 79 -20.57 -16.34 -4.76
CA ASN A 79 -19.34 -16.39 -5.53
C ASN A 79 -18.68 -14.99 -5.62
N THR A 80 -19.48 -13.93 -5.77
CA THR A 80 -19.00 -12.54 -5.68
C THR A 80 -18.35 -12.29 -4.32
N ILE A 81 -18.98 -12.71 -3.22
CA ILE A 81 -18.40 -12.55 -1.87
C ILE A 81 -17.08 -13.30 -1.73
N ARG A 82 -16.98 -14.52 -2.27
CA ARG A 82 -15.73 -15.29 -2.25
C ARG A 82 -14.62 -14.59 -3.04
N GLN A 83 -14.91 -14.13 -4.26
CA GLN A 83 -13.93 -13.39 -5.06
C GLN A 83 -13.47 -12.09 -4.40
N LEU A 84 -14.37 -11.39 -3.68
CA LEU A 84 -13.99 -10.22 -2.88
C LEU A 84 -13.05 -10.58 -1.71
N GLN A 85 -13.26 -11.73 -1.06
CA GLN A 85 -12.32 -12.23 -0.03
C GLN A 85 -10.95 -12.53 -0.62
N ASP A 86 -10.92 -13.23 -1.75
CA ASP A 86 -9.68 -13.59 -2.45
C ASP A 86 -8.92 -12.34 -2.92
N LEU A 87 -9.65 -11.29 -3.35
CA LEU A 87 -9.08 -9.98 -3.66
C LEU A 87 -8.43 -9.33 -2.43
N VAL A 88 -9.14 -9.30 -1.29
CA VAL A 88 -8.60 -8.72 -0.04
C VAL A 88 -7.32 -9.45 0.40
N ILE A 89 -7.29 -10.77 0.28
CA ILE A 89 -6.10 -11.57 0.60
C ILE A 89 -4.98 -11.18 -0.35
N SER A 90 -5.24 -11.16 -1.66
CA SER A 90 -4.25 -10.83 -2.70
C SER A 90 -3.64 -9.45 -2.48
N LEU A 91 -4.46 -8.42 -2.25
CA LEU A 91 -3.98 -7.06 -1.96
C LEU A 91 -3.16 -6.95 -0.66
N ARG A 92 -3.31 -7.90 0.27
CA ARG A 92 -2.55 -7.88 1.54
C ARG A 92 -1.25 -8.67 1.46
N THR A 93 -1.18 -9.71 0.63
CA THR A 93 -0.07 -10.68 0.66
C THR A 93 0.79 -10.68 -0.58
N GLN A 94 0.29 -10.15 -1.71
CA GLN A 94 1.09 -10.04 -2.92
C GLN A 94 2.12 -8.91 -2.81
N ASN A 95 3.09 -8.95 -3.73
CA ASN A 95 4.23 -8.04 -3.73
C ASN A 95 3.87 -6.61 -4.17
N PHE A 96 4.85 -5.73 -4.06
CA PHE A 96 4.74 -4.33 -4.44
C PHE A 96 4.30 -4.15 -5.90
N SER A 97 4.92 -4.88 -6.84
CA SER A 97 4.59 -4.84 -8.27
C SER A 97 3.14 -5.23 -8.57
N TYR A 98 2.58 -6.21 -7.85
CA TYR A 98 1.18 -6.58 -7.97
C TYR A 98 0.27 -5.40 -7.64
N LEU A 99 0.53 -4.72 -6.52
CA LEU A 99 -0.24 -3.55 -6.10
C LEU A 99 -0.13 -2.40 -7.09
N GLU A 100 1.06 -2.14 -7.64
CA GLU A 100 1.21 -1.14 -8.70
C GLU A 100 0.40 -1.50 -9.95
N SER A 101 0.38 -2.77 -10.35
CA SER A 101 -0.43 -3.22 -11.49
C SER A 101 -1.93 -3.01 -11.24
N PHE A 102 -2.41 -3.28 -10.02
CA PHE A 102 -3.81 -3.07 -9.62
C PHE A 102 -4.18 -1.58 -9.65
N LEU A 103 -3.32 -0.71 -9.09
CA LEU A 103 -3.53 0.73 -9.05
C LEU A 103 -3.51 1.34 -10.46
N SER A 104 -2.53 0.95 -11.29
CA SER A 104 -2.39 1.41 -12.67
C SER A 104 -3.59 1.02 -13.53
N ALA A 105 -4.23 -0.11 -13.23
CA ALA A 105 -5.44 -0.57 -13.89
C ALA A 105 -6.74 0.07 -13.34
N SER A 106 -6.64 1.18 -12.61
CA SER A 106 -7.77 1.90 -11.97
C SER A 106 -8.52 1.09 -10.90
N GLY A 107 -7.86 0.11 -10.27
CA GLY A 107 -8.49 -0.74 -9.24
C GLY A 107 -9.01 0.05 -8.04
N LEU A 108 -8.30 1.10 -7.60
CA LEU A 108 -8.74 1.98 -6.51
C LEU A 108 -10.07 2.69 -6.84
N LYS A 109 -10.18 3.20 -8.08
CA LYS A 109 -11.40 3.86 -8.55
C LYS A 109 -12.58 2.89 -8.57
N LEU A 110 -12.38 1.68 -9.11
CA LEU A 110 -13.41 0.64 -9.16
C LEU A 110 -13.92 0.27 -7.76
N LEU A 111 -13.00 0.05 -6.80
CA LEU A 111 -13.36 -0.25 -5.41
C LEU A 111 -14.19 0.87 -4.78
N THR A 112 -13.81 2.13 -5.03
CA THR A 112 -14.48 3.31 -4.47
C THR A 112 -15.88 3.49 -5.06
N GLU A 113 -16.02 3.32 -6.38
CA GLU A 113 -17.31 3.41 -7.06
C GLU A 113 -18.27 2.29 -6.61
N LEU A 114 -17.78 1.06 -6.47
CA LEU A 114 -18.56 -0.07 -5.97
C LEU A 114 -18.99 0.12 -4.51
N LEU A 115 -18.10 0.63 -3.64
CA LEU A 115 -18.45 0.99 -2.26
C LEU A 115 -19.55 2.06 -2.24
N ASN A 116 -19.47 3.06 -3.12
CA ASN A 116 -20.51 4.09 -3.23
C ASN A 116 -21.85 3.57 -3.71
N GLN A 117 -21.87 2.53 -4.55
CA GLN A 117 -23.11 1.85 -4.91
C GLN A 117 -23.71 1.10 -3.70
N CYS A 118 -22.88 0.49 -2.84
CA CYS A 118 -23.37 -0.11 -1.60
C CYS A 118 -24.01 0.90 -0.65
N HIS A 119 -23.50 2.14 -0.58
CA HIS A 119 -24.11 3.22 0.24
C HIS A 119 -25.55 3.56 -0.16
N GLN A 120 -25.97 3.20 -1.37
CA GLN A 120 -27.33 3.45 -1.85
C GLN A 120 -28.32 2.37 -1.38
N GLN A 121 -27.85 1.25 -0.84
CA GLN A 121 -28.68 0.09 -0.50
C GLN A 121 -28.25 -0.55 0.83
N TYR A 122 -29.09 -0.46 1.86
CA TYR A 122 -28.81 -0.99 3.20
C TYR A 122 -28.62 -2.51 3.27
N THR A 123 -29.01 -3.28 2.25
CA THR A 123 -28.80 -4.73 2.19
C THR A 123 -27.38 -5.13 1.77
N LEU A 124 -26.55 -4.15 1.36
CA LEU A 124 -25.22 -4.39 0.78
C LEU A 124 -24.07 -4.14 1.76
N GLU A 125 -24.33 -4.23 3.06
CA GLU A 125 -23.30 -4.02 4.10
C GLU A 125 -22.21 -5.11 4.04
N GLN A 126 -22.57 -6.36 3.76
CA GLN A 126 -21.59 -7.45 3.65
C GLN A 126 -20.57 -7.24 2.49
N PRO A 127 -20.98 -6.97 1.23
CA PRO A 127 -20.01 -6.66 0.19
C PRO A 127 -19.26 -5.34 0.46
N ALA A 128 -19.92 -4.32 1.04
CA ALA A 128 -19.26 -3.07 1.44
C ALA A 128 -18.09 -3.31 2.40
N LEU A 129 -18.24 -4.24 3.35
CA LEU A 129 -17.18 -4.64 4.27
C LEU A 129 -15.92 -5.12 3.53
N PHE A 130 -16.07 -5.91 2.47
CA PHE A 130 -14.92 -6.40 1.72
C PHE A 130 -14.27 -5.30 0.87
N PHE A 131 -15.04 -4.37 0.31
CA PHE A 131 -14.46 -3.18 -0.34
C PHE A 131 -13.66 -2.33 0.66
N LEU A 132 -14.16 -2.15 1.89
CA LEU A 132 -13.42 -1.47 2.95
C LEU A 132 -12.14 -2.23 3.34
N TYR A 133 -12.18 -3.55 3.44
CA TYR A 133 -10.98 -4.34 3.70
C TYR A 133 -9.96 -4.29 2.55
N ALA A 134 -10.41 -4.22 1.30
CA ALA A 134 -9.53 -4.02 0.15
C ALA A 134 -8.86 -2.64 0.20
N LEU A 135 -9.63 -1.58 0.48
CA LEU A 135 -9.10 -0.23 0.67
C LEU A 135 -8.12 -0.17 1.85
N ARG A 136 -8.38 -0.91 2.93
CA ARG A 136 -7.46 -1.04 4.06
C ARG A 136 -6.15 -1.72 3.68
N ALA A 137 -6.22 -2.76 2.86
CA ALA A 137 -5.02 -3.42 2.37
C ALA A 137 -4.14 -2.45 1.57
N LEU A 138 -4.74 -1.63 0.69
CA LEU A 138 -4.03 -0.59 -0.06
C LEU A 138 -3.41 0.46 0.87
N LEU A 139 -4.12 0.90 1.91
CA LEU A 139 -3.57 1.87 2.87
C LEU A 139 -2.42 1.32 3.72
N ASN A 140 -2.23 0.01 3.76
CA ASN A 140 -1.07 -0.58 4.43
C ASN A 140 0.20 -0.53 3.56
N SER A 141 0.10 -0.34 2.25
CA SER A 141 1.26 -0.21 1.36
C SER A 141 1.62 1.26 1.06
N PRO A 142 2.91 1.60 0.86
CA PRO A 142 3.31 2.97 0.52
C PRO A 142 2.65 3.53 -0.74
N ASN A 143 2.58 2.74 -1.82
CA ASN A 143 1.97 3.13 -3.08
C ASN A 143 0.44 3.27 -2.97
N GLY A 144 -0.23 2.39 -2.23
CA GLY A 144 -1.66 2.48 -1.99
C GLY A 144 -2.02 3.70 -1.14
N ARG A 145 -1.22 4.03 -0.11
CA ARG A 145 -1.37 5.30 0.62
C ARG A 145 -1.24 6.51 -0.28
N ALA A 146 -0.18 6.57 -1.09
CA ALA A 146 0.02 7.68 -2.01
C ALA A 146 -1.16 7.84 -2.98
N ALA A 147 -1.67 6.73 -3.53
CA ALA A 147 -2.82 6.74 -4.43
C ALA A 147 -4.12 7.22 -3.75
N VAL A 148 -4.39 6.78 -2.52
CA VAL A 148 -5.58 7.21 -1.76
C VAL A 148 -5.50 8.69 -1.39
N LEU A 149 -4.32 9.19 -1.00
CA LEU A 149 -4.13 10.60 -0.66
C LEU A 149 -4.19 11.52 -1.88
N HIS A 150 -3.81 11.03 -3.06
CA HIS A 150 -3.94 11.79 -4.31
C HIS A 150 -5.42 12.05 -4.68
N ASP A 151 -6.33 11.15 -4.33
CA ASP A 151 -7.78 11.29 -4.55
C ASP A 151 -8.55 11.28 -3.21
N GLU A 152 -8.08 12.11 -2.28
CA GLU A 152 -8.58 12.13 -0.91
C GLU A 152 -10.08 12.45 -0.84
N GLN A 153 -10.57 13.36 -1.69
CA GLN A 153 -11.95 13.84 -1.64
C GLN A 153 -12.95 12.76 -2.04
N HIS A 154 -12.60 11.88 -2.99
CA HIS A 154 -13.50 10.82 -3.39
C HIS A 154 -13.33 9.57 -2.51
N VAL A 155 -12.09 9.13 -2.27
CA VAL A 155 -11.85 7.87 -1.58
C VAL A 155 -12.13 7.98 -0.08
N LEU A 156 -11.58 9.00 0.60
CA LEU A 156 -11.74 9.12 2.06
C LEU A 156 -13.17 9.44 2.46
N VAL A 157 -13.89 10.24 1.67
CA VAL A 157 -15.31 10.50 1.91
C VAL A 157 -16.14 9.23 1.74
N SER A 158 -15.85 8.42 0.73
CA SER A 158 -16.54 7.13 0.52
C SER A 158 -16.31 6.17 1.69
N ILE A 159 -15.10 6.15 2.25
CA ILE A 159 -14.77 5.39 3.47
C ILE A 159 -15.52 5.96 4.67
N ALA A 160 -15.48 7.27 4.89
CA ALA A 160 -16.11 7.92 6.04
C ALA A 160 -17.62 7.63 6.09
N ARG A 161 -18.31 7.68 4.95
CA ARG A 161 -19.75 7.35 4.82
C ARG A 161 -20.09 5.92 5.26
N ALA A 162 -19.13 5.00 5.30
CA ALA A 162 -19.36 3.65 5.81
C ALA A 162 -19.66 3.59 7.31
N VAL A 163 -19.51 4.69 8.05
CA VAL A 163 -19.97 4.80 9.44
C VAL A 163 -21.48 4.63 9.56
N ASP A 164 -22.22 4.97 8.50
CA ASP A 164 -23.68 4.92 8.45
C ASP A 164 -24.23 3.49 8.25
N PHE A 165 -23.38 2.52 7.88
CA PHE A 165 -23.78 1.11 7.84
C PHE A 165 -24.14 0.61 9.23
N ARG A 166 -25.20 -0.18 9.34
CA ARG A 166 -25.72 -0.73 10.59
C ARG A 166 -24.87 -1.87 11.12
N ASP A 167 -24.31 -2.70 10.23
CA ASP A 167 -23.39 -3.76 10.60
C ASP A 167 -22.18 -3.20 11.37
N PHE A 168 -22.06 -3.65 12.62
CA PHE A 168 -20.98 -3.27 13.52
C PHE A 168 -19.60 -3.64 12.96
N LYS A 169 -19.49 -4.66 12.10
CA LYS A 169 -18.23 -5.00 11.43
C LYS A 169 -17.83 -3.93 10.42
N CYS A 170 -18.78 -3.36 9.69
CA CYS A 170 -18.54 -2.24 8.79
C CYS A 170 -18.10 -1.00 9.58
N LYS A 171 -18.76 -0.72 10.71
CA LYS A 171 -18.37 0.37 11.61
C LYS A 171 -16.96 0.18 12.14
N THR A 172 -16.64 -1.00 12.67
CA THR A 172 -15.32 -1.31 13.24
C THR A 172 -14.22 -1.29 12.18
N GLY A 173 -14.49 -1.81 10.98
CA GLY A 173 -13.59 -1.75 9.84
C GLY A 173 -13.31 -0.31 9.40
N ASN A 174 -14.34 0.53 9.33
CA ASN A 174 -14.22 1.96 9.03
C ASN A 174 -13.46 2.71 10.14
N THR A 175 -13.79 2.47 11.40
CA THR A 175 -13.10 3.10 12.54
C THR A 175 -11.60 2.77 12.53
N LEU A 176 -11.22 1.52 12.26
CA LEU A 176 -9.80 1.13 12.13
C LEU A 176 -9.12 1.77 10.91
N LEU A 177 -9.83 1.93 9.80
CA LEU A 177 -9.36 2.64 8.62
C LEU A 177 -9.11 4.12 8.91
N VAL A 178 -10.08 4.79 9.51
CA VAL A 178 -10.01 6.21 9.90
C VAL A 178 -8.93 6.44 10.94
N PHE A 179 -8.74 5.53 11.91
CA PHE A 179 -7.64 5.60 12.87
C PHE A 179 -6.28 5.36 12.23
N SER A 180 -6.15 4.38 11.32
CA SER A 180 -4.92 4.18 10.55
C SER A 180 -4.60 5.46 9.77
N LEU A 181 -5.58 6.01 9.06
CA LEU A 181 -5.46 7.28 8.34
C LEU A 181 -5.17 8.46 9.26
N HIS A 182 -5.76 8.58 10.45
CA HIS A 182 -5.48 9.67 11.40
C HIS A 182 -4.07 9.58 11.98
N PHE A 183 -3.59 8.39 12.32
CA PHE A 183 -2.20 8.19 12.77
C PHE A 183 -1.22 8.50 11.63
N PHE A 184 -1.55 8.11 10.41
CA PHE A 184 -0.74 8.38 9.23
C PHE A 184 -0.81 9.83 8.76
N THR A 185 -1.95 10.52 8.78
CA THR A 185 -2.04 11.95 8.45
C THR A 185 -1.38 12.79 9.52
N PHE A 186 -1.44 12.43 10.81
CA PHE A 186 -0.61 13.07 11.84
C PHE A 186 0.88 12.84 11.58
N SER A 187 1.28 11.61 11.24
CA SER A 187 2.68 11.30 10.91
C SER A 187 3.16 12.00 9.63
N LEU A 188 2.30 12.10 8.60
CA LEU A 188 2.56 12.77 7.33
C LEU A 188 2.58 14.29 7.48
N ILE A 189 1.70 14.88 8.29
CA ILE A 189 1.73 16.30 8.64
C ILE A 189 2.99 16.63 9.45
N LEU A 190 3.43 15.74 10.35
CA LEU A 190 4.68 15.90 11.09
C LEU A 190 5.92 15.77 10.20
N THR A 191 5.91 14.87 9.21
CA THR A 191 7.01 14.73 8.24
C THR A 191 7.03 15.87 7.22
N HIS A 192 5.86 16.29 6.69
CA HIS A 192 5.79 17.47 5.80
C HIS A 192 6.15 18.77 6.53
N LYS A 193 5.72 18.96 7.79
CA LYS A 193 6.19 20.10 8.61
C LYS A 193 7.69 20.04 8.89
N SER A 194 8.28 18.86 9.10
CA SER A 194 9.72 18.72 9.32
C SER A 194 10.55 18.99 8.05
N ILE A 195 10.02 18.64 6.87
CA ILE A 195 10.66 18.92 5.57
C ILE A 195 10.54 20.40 5.21
N VAL A 196 9.38 21.03 5.46
CA VAL A 196 9.18 22.47 5.26
C VAL A 196 10.03 23.29 6.25
N LEU A 197 10.10 22.90 7.53
CA LEU A 197 10.95 23.59 8.53
C LEU A 197 12.45 23.42 8.28
N SER A 198 12.90 22.30 7.70
CA SER A 198 14.31 22.13 7.30
C SER A 198 14.65 22.92 6.03
N SER A 199 13.71 23.08 5.11
CA SER A 199 13.90 23.87 3.88
C SER A 199 13.92 25.37 4.18
N ASP A 200 13.08 25.83 5.11
CA ASP A 200 13.07 27.23 5.57
C ASP A 200 14.32 27.60 6.37
N LYS A 201 14.92 26.65 7.12
CA LYS A 201 16.21 26.87 7.80
C LYS A 201 17.39 26.97 6.84
N LEU A 202 17.34 26.29 5.69
CA LEU A 202 18.37 26.39 4.66
C LEU A 202 18.25 27.67 3.81
N LEU A 203 17.03 28.20 3.63
CA LEU A 203 16.79 29.48 2.94
C LEU A 203 17.07 30.71 3.82
N PHE A 204 16.92 30.61 5.15
CA PHE A 204 17.24 31.72 6.06
C PHE A 204 18.73 31.92 6.37
N SER A 205 19.61 31.00 5.95
CA SER A 205 21.07 31.15 6.15
C SER A 205 21.79 31.88 5.01
N SER A 206 21.07 32.35 3.97
CA SER A 206 21.68 32.93 2.75
C SER A 206 21.54 34.46 2.60
N ASN A 207 20.64 35.12 3.35
CA ASN A 207 20.44 36.57 3.20
C ASN A 207 20.94 37.34 4.43
N ASN A 208 22.25 37.62 4.45
CA ASN A 208 22.85 38.63 5.32
C ASN A 208 23.15 39.90 4.50
N PRO A 209 22.32 40.95 4.55
CA PRO A 209 22.70 42.26 4.06
C PRO A 209 23.45 43.00 5.17
N ARG A 210 24.75 43.23 4.93
CA ARG A 210 25.60 44.13 5.71
C ARG A 210 25.02 45.56 5.72
N GLY A 211 25.03 46.19 6.88
CA GLY A 211 24.91 47.64 7.09
C GLY A 211 24.81 47.94 8.60
N HIS A 212 25.93 48.25 9.27
CA HIS A 212 26.31 49.58 9.80
C HIS A 212 25.40 50.07 10.95
N CYS A 213 25.84 50.51 12.14
CA CYS A 213 27.08 51.10 12.70
C CYS A 213 27.26 50.59 14.16
N ASN A 214 28.28 50.85 15.00
CA ASN A 214 29.18 51.98 15.24
C ASN A 214 30.34 51.45 16.11
N GLU A 215 31.59 51.78 15.77
CA GLU A 215 32.73 51.69 16.68
C GLU A 215 32.94 53.07 17.30
N ASP A 216 32.69 53.19 18.60
CA ASP A 216 33.23 54.27 19.43
C ASP A 216 34.01 53.61 20.58
N LEU A 217 35.34 53.65 20.49
CA LEU A 217 36.22 53.50 21.66
C LEU A 217 37.58 54.17 21.38
N ILE A 218 37.80 55.23 22.18
CA ILE A 218 39.01 56.02 22.46
C ILE A 218 39.17 57.29 21.61
#